data_AF-A0A973QQL4-F1
#
_entry.id   AF-A0A973QQL4-F1
#
_cell.length_a   1.000
_cell.length_b   1.000
_cell.length_c   1.000
_cell.angle_alpha   90.00
_cell.angle_beta   90.00
_cell.angle_gamma   90.00
#
_symmetry.space_group_name_H-M   'P 1'
#
loop_
_entity.id
_entity.type
_entity.pdbx_description
1 polymer ?
#
loop_
_entity_poly.entity_id
_entity_poly.type
_entity_poly.pdbx_seq_one_letter_code
_entity_poly.pdbx_strand_id
1 'polypeptide(L)'
;MGPPPKPAGERRRRNATIAMTRLPARGREGEPPRWPLLEDVAAVARRDMARRMADELELALLEPDLTGRARAAAQRKLEAAQTSANILEKELEAQRQAEGEVWAELWATPQAVAWERLGWTREAAQYVRWKVRAELGDLDASKEARQLGDRLGLTPLAMLRLRWEVAPDEVAEQRQERTTRAKARTPRQRLRVVDPEGGSGAVAGG
;
A
#
# COMPACT_ATOMS: atom_id res chain seq x y z
N MET A 1 49.66 -37.34 -11.39
CA MET A 1 48.91 -36.98 -10.16
C MET A 1 49.03 -35.47 -9.96
N GLY A 2 47.93 -34.72 -10.08
CA GLY A 2 47.93 -33.26 -9.91
C GLY A 2 48.03 -32.86 -8.44
N PRO A 3 48.42 -31.61 -8.13
CA PRO A 3 48.56 -31.14 -6.75
C PRO A 3 47.22 -31.25 -5.98
N PRO A 4 47.26 -31.61 -4.69
CA PRO A 4 46.07 -31.74 -3.87
C PRO A 4 45.34 -30.38 -3.73
N PRO A 5 44.00 -30.39 -3.67
CA PRO A 5 43.20 -29.17 -3.59
C PRO A 5 43.44 -28.45 -2.26
N LYS A 6 43.53 -27.11 -2.29
CA LYS A 6 43.79 -26.28 -1.11
C LYS A 6 42.77 -26.50 0.01
N PRO A 7 43.22 -26.45 1.29
CA PRO A 7 42.37 -26.60 2.46
C PRO A 7 41.30 -25.49 2.54
N ALA A 8 40.15 -25.82 3.14
CA ALA A 8 38.95 -24.99 3.09
C ALA A 8 39.14 -23.54 3.59
N GLY A 9 40.03 -23.31 4.56
CA GLY A 9 40.34 -21.99 5.12
C GLY A 9 41.22 -21.09 4.25
N GLU A 10 41.99 -21.66 3.31
CA GLU A 10 42.88 -20.92 2.40
C GLU A 10 42.26 -20.65 1.02
N ARG A 11 41.02 -21.11 0.83
CA ARG A 11 40.23 -20.79 -0.36
C ARG A 11 39.78 -19.34 -0.25
N ARG A 12 40.63 -18.41 -0.71
CA ARG A 12 40.24 -17.02 -0.95
C ARG A 12 38.99 -17.02 -1.82
N ARG A 13 37.83 -16.66 -1.24
CA ARG A 13 36.59 -16.52 -2.02
C ARG A 13 36.84 -15.42 -3.05
N ARG A 14 36.81 -15.80 -4.34
CA ARG A 14 37.09 -14.89 -5.47
C ARG A 14 35.99 -13.85 -5.67
N ASN A 15 34.78 -14.10 -5.16
CA ASN A 15 33.62 -13.23 -5.35
C ASN A 15 33.21 -12.65 -3.99
N ALA A 16 33.37 -11.34 -3.83
CA ALA A 16 32.81 -10.62 -2.70
C ALA A 16 31.28 -10.60 -2.84
N THR A 17 30.56 -11.17 -1.88
CA THR A 17 29.10 -11.05 -1.82
C THR A 17 28.76 -9.60 -1.52
N ILE A 18 28.06 -8.93 -2.42
CA ILE A 18 27.65 -7.55 -2.19
C ILE A 18 26.51 -7.54 -1.18
N ALA A 19 26.58 -6.65 -0.19
CA ALA A 19 25.61 -6.58 0.90
C ALA A 19 24.18 -6.33 0.39
N MET A 20 23.23 -7.06 0.98
CA MET A 20 21.79 -6.85 0.79
C MET A 20 21.27 -5.84 1.82
N THR A 21 20.28 -5.05 1.42
CA THR A 21 19.53 -4.16 2.30
C THR A 21 18.39 -4.94 2.93
N ARG A 22 18.37 -5.01 4.26
CA ARG A 22 17.30 -5.68 5.01
C ARG A 22 16.11 -4.76 5.22
N LEU A 23 14.94 -5.21 4.78
CA LEU A 23 13.64 -4.58 4.99
C LEU A 23 12.90 -5.28 6.12
N PRO A 24 12.11 -4.57 6.94
CA PRO A 24 11.37 -5.18 8.05
C PRO A 24 10.21 -6.03 7.52
N ALA A 25 10.08 -7.28 7.99
CA ALA A 25 8.98 -8.17 7.61
C ALA A 25 7.59 -7.62 7.88
N ARG A 26 7.43 -6.85 8.96
CA ARG A 26 6.15 -6.25 9.35
C ARG A 26 5.69 -5.12 8.42
N GLY A 27 6.54 -4.70 7.49
CA GLY A 27 6.26 -3.54 6.66
C GLY A 27 6.69 -2.22 7.28
N ARG A 28 6.24 -1.13 6.67
CA ARG A 28 6.37 0.21 7.24
C ARG A 28 5.27 0.42 8.29
N GLU A 29 5.64 0.99 9.42
CA GLU A 29 4.70 1.37 10.48
C GLU A 29 4.13 2.79 10.24
N GLY A 30 2.88 3.01 10.65
CA GLY A 30 2.21 4.30 10.58
C GLY A 30 1.36 4.52 9.33
N GLU A 31 0.66 5.65 9.28
CA GLU A 31 -0.21 5.99 8.16
C GLU A 31 0.59 6.23 6.87
N PRO A 32 0.04 5.84 5.70
CA PRO A 32 0.66 6.15 4.42
C PRO A 32 0.80 7.67 4.26
N PRO A 33 1.83 8.16 3.56
CA PRO A 33 1.94 9.58 3.26
C PRO A 33 0.72 10.04 2.45
N ARG A 34 0.41 11.34 2.55
CA ARG A 34 -0.69 11.93 1.79
C ARG A 34 -0.51 11.66 0.29
N TRP A 35 -1.60 11.28 -0.37
CA TRP A 35 -1.63 11.06 -1.81
C TRP A 35 -1.05 12.28 -2.57
N PRO A 36 0.03 12.11 -3.36
CA PRO A 36 0.79 13.25 -3.91
C PRO A 36 0.38 13.66 -5.33
N LEU A 37 -0.45 12.86 -6.01
CA LEU A 37 -0.86 13.12 -7.39
C LEU A 37 -2.16 13.91 -7.43
N LEU A 38 -2.29 14.78 -8.42
CA LEU A 38 -3.53 15.50 -8.71
C LEU A 38 -4.61 14.53 -9.21
N GLU A 39 -5.86 14.97 -9.23
CA GLU A 39 -6.92 14.23 -9.92
C GLU A 39 -6.67 14.18 -11.44
N ASP A 40 -7.40 13.30 -12.15
CA ASP A 40 -7.40 13.29 -13.61
C ASP A 40 -8.15 14.53 -14.14
N VAL A 41 -7.40 15.61 -14.33
CA VAL A 41 -7.93 16.92 -14.77
C VAL A 41 -8.73 16.80 -16.07
N ALA A 42 -8.33 15.90 -16.98
CA ALA A 42 -9.02 15.72 -18.26
C ALA A 42 -10.36 14.99 -18.09
N ALA A 43 -10.44 13.98 -17.22
CA ALA A 43 -11.70 13.32 -16.89
C ALA A 43 -12.65 14.26 -16.12
N VAL A 44 -12.12 15.03 -15.16
CA VAL A 44 -12.86 16.06 -14.42
C VAL A 44 -13.44 17.11 -15.38
N ALA A 45 -12.62 17.65 -16.29
CA ALA A 45 -13.09 18.63 -17.27
C ALA A 45 -14.18 18.08 -18.19
N ARG A 46 -14.05 16.82 -18.64
CA ARG A 46 -15.07 16.14 -19.47
C ARG A 46 -16.38 15.99 -18.72
N ARG A 47 -16.35 15.59 -17.44
CA ARG A 47 -17.54 15.49 -16.59
C ARG A 47 -18.22 16.86 -16.47
N ASP A 48 -17.44 17.91 -16.22
CA ASP A 48 -17.97 19.26 -16.00
C ASP A 48 -18.55 19.85 -17.29
N MET A 49 -17.93 19.60 -18.45
CA MET A 49 -18.50 19.96 -19.75
C MET A 49 -19.82 19.23 -20.02
N ALA A 50 -19.91 17.94 -19.69
CA ALA A 50 -21.14 17.18 -19.85
C ALA A 50 -22.27 17.70 -18.93
N ARG A 51 -21.93 18.09 -17.69
CA ARG A 51 -22.88 18.74 -16.77
C ARG A 51 -23.38 20.07 -17.31
N ARG A 52 -22.48 20.97 -17.74
CA ARG A 52 -22.86 22.26 -18.31
C ARG A 52 -23.77 22.10 -19.53
N MET A 53 -23.46 21.15 -20.41
CA MET A 53 -24.31 20.82 -21.57
C MET A 53 -25.70 20.34 -21.13
N ALA A 54 -25.79 19.53 -20.08
CA ALA A 54 -27.08 19.11 -19.53
C ALA A 54 -27.87 20.30 -18.97
N ASP A 55 -27.23 21.17 -18.19
CA ASP A 55 -27.86 22.37 -17.62
C ASP A 55 -28.39 23.31 -18.72
N GLU A 56 -27.61 23.51 -19.79
CA GLU A 56 -28.01 24.32 -20.96
C GLU A 56 -29.21 23.71 -21.69
N LEU A 57 -29.22 22.39 -21.89
CA LEU A 57 -30.33 21.70 -22.57
C LEU A 57 -31.60 21.66 -21.71
N GLU A 58 -31.46 21.55 -20.39
CA GLU A 58 -32.58 21.65 -19.45
C GLU A 58 -33.22 23.04 -19.52
N LEU A 59 -32.40 24.10 -19.54
CA LEU A 59 -32.89 25.47 -19.74
C LEU A 59 -33.60 25.62 -21.10
N ALA A 60 -33.01 25.11 -22.18
CA ALA A 60 -33.63 25.18 -23.51
C ALA A 60 -34.98 24.44 -23.58
N LEU A 61 -35.15 23.34 -22.82
CA LEU A 61 -36.42 22.61 -22.75
C LEU A 61 -37.53 23.35 -22.01
N LEU A 62 -37.21 24.43 -21.28
CA LEU A 62 -38.19 25.33 -20.66
C LEU A 62 -38.77 26.34 -21.67
N GLU A 63 -38.14 26.51 -22.84
CA GLU A 63 -38.64 27.42 -23.88
C GLU A 63 -40.00 26.90 -24.42
N PRO A 64 -41.08 27.71 -24.33
CA PRO A 64 -42.44 27.25 -24.63
C PRO A 64 -42.68 27.02 -26.14
N ASP A 65 -41.88 27.65 -27.00
CA ASP A 65 -41.89 27.48 -28.46
C ASP A 65 -41.13 26.23 -28.94
N LEU A 66 -40.29 25.65 -28.09
CA LEU A 66 -39.57 24.40 -28.39
C LEU A 66 -40.51 23.19 -28.28
N THR A 67 -41.02 22.75 -29.43
CA THR A 67 -42.04 21.69 -29.53
C THR A 67 -41.67 20.56 -30.50
N GLY A 68 -42.50 19.50 -30.50
CA GLY A 68 -42.44 18.42 -31.47
C GLY A 68 -41.08 17.72 -31.55
N ARG A 69 -40.55 17.59 -32.78
CA ARG A 69 -39.28 16.88 -33.03
C ARG A 69 -38.08 17.60 -32.42
N ALA A 70 -38.08 18.93 -32.39
CA ALA A 70 -36.97 19.71 -31.84
C ALA A 70 -36.85 19.48 -30.33
N ARG A 71 -37.97 19.53 -29.61
CA ARG A 71 -38.04 19.19 -28.18
C ARG A 71 -37.56 17.76 -27.91
N ALA A 72 -38.06 16.78 -28.68
CA ALA A 72 -37.64 15.39 -28.52
C ALA A 72 -36.14 15.18 -28.79
N ALA A 73 -35.55 15.94 -29.71
CA ALA A 73 -34.10 15.90 -29.96
C ALA A 73 -33.30 16.52 -28.81
N ALA A 74 -33.75 17.66 -28.26
CA ALA A 74 -33.13 18.27 -27.08
C ALA A 74 -33.20 17.35 -25.86
N GLN A 75 -34.34 16.69 -25.62
CA GLN A 75 -34.51 15.70 -24.55
C GLN A 75 -33.51 14.54 -24.66
N ARG A 76 -33.36 13.95 -25.85
CA ARG A 76 -32.38 12.87 -26.06
C ARG A 76 -30.93 13.34 -25.83
N LYS A 77 -30.61 14.56 -26.23
CA LYS A 77 -29.28 15.14 -25.97
C LYS A 77 -29.06 15.38 -24.48
N LEU A 78 -30.09 15.85 -23.75
CA LEU A 78 -30.05 16.05 -22.31
C LEU A 78 -29.76 14.71 -21.62
N GLU A 79 -30.54 13.68 -21.93
CA GLU A 79 -30.36 12.33 -21.39
C GLU A 79 -28.96 11.77 -21.67
N ALA A 80 -28.43 11.98 -22.89
CA ALA A 80 -27.08 11.58 -23.24
C ALA A 80 -26.00 12.36 -22.46
N ALA A 81 -26.16 13.68 -22.30
CA ALA A 81 -25.24 14.52 -21.53
C ALA A 81 -25.25 14.16 -20.04
N GLN A 82 -26.43 13.96 -19.45
CA GLN A 82 -26.60 13.49 -18.08
C GLN A 82 -25.98 12.11 -17.87
N THR A 83 -26.23 11.17 -18.79
CA THR A 83 -25.64 9.83 -18.74
C THR A 83 -24.11 9.91 -18.78
N SER A 84 -23.56 10.72 -19.68
CA SER A 84 -22.11 10.93 -19.78
C SER A 84 -21.51 11.55 -18.51
N ALA A 85 -22.15 12.58 -17.95
CA ALA A 85 -21.74 13.21 -16.70
C ALA A 85 -21.75 12.22 -15.53
N ASN A 86 -22.82 11.42 -15.41
CA ASN A 86 -22.98 10.43 -14.35
C ASN A 86 -21.94 9.31 -14.47
N ILE A 87 -21.67 8.80 -15.67
CA ILE A 87 -20.63 7.78 -15.90
C ILE A 87 -19.28 8.32 -15.47
N LEU A 88 -18.88 9.51 -15.94
CA LEU A 88 -17.58 10.10 -15.62
C LEU A 88 -17.44 10.39 -14.12
N GLU A 89 -18.51 10.81 -13.46
CA GLU A 89 -18.52 10.98 -12.01
C GLU A 89 -18.30 9.66 -11.26
N LYS A 90 -18.97 8.58 -11.68
CA LYS A 90 -18.81 7.25 -11.08
C LYS A 90 -17.43 6.67 -11.33
N GLU A 91 -16.87 6.85 -12.53
CA GLU A 91 -15.50 6.44 -12.85
C GLU A 91 -14.47 7.17 -11.99
N LEU A 92 -14.60 8.50 -11.84
CA LEU A 92 -13.71 9.29 -10.99
C LEU A 92 -13.78 8.88 -9.53
N GLU A 93 -14.98 8.61 -9.00
CA GLU A 93 -15.15 8.15 -7.62
C GLU A 93 -14.57 6.75 -7.42
N ALA A 94 -14.86 5.80 -8.32
CA ALA A 94 -14.32 4.45 -8.26
C ALA A 94 -12.79 4.46 -8.33
N GLN A 95 -12.21 5.28 -9.22
CA GLN A 95 -10.77 5.44 -9.33
C GLN A 95 -10.17 6.00 -8.03
N ARG A 96 -10.75 7.05 -7.42
CA ARG A 96 -10.24 7.62 -6.16
C ARG A 96 -10.26 6.63 -5.01
N GLN A 97 -11.35 5.89 -4.85
CA GLN A 97 -11.49 4.89 -3.78
C GLN A 97 -10.45 3.76 -3.96
N ALA A 98 -10.37 3.18 -5.16
CA ALA A 98 -9.40 2.13 -5.46
C ALA A 98 -7.95 2.63 -5.33
N GLU A 99 -7.64 3.87 -5.74
CA GLU A 99 -6.32 4.47 -5.52
C GLU A 99 -5.99 4.57 -4.03
N GLY A 100 -6.95 4.98 -3.19
CA GLY A 100 -6.76 5.05 -1.74
C GLY A 100 -6.50 3.70 -1.07
N GLU A 101 -7.28 2.68 -1.44
CA GLU A 101 -7.12 1.31 -0.92
C GLU A 101 -5.76 0.72 -1.32
N VAL A 102 -5.44 0.72 -2.62
CA VAL A 102 -4.18 0.19 -3.13
C VAL A 102 -2.99 0.98 -2.57
N TRP A 103 -3.13 2.30 -2.36
CA TRP A 103 -2.10 3.11 -1.72
C TRP A 103 -1.83 2.68 -0.29
N ALA A 104 -2.88 2.49 0.52
CA ALA A 104 -2.74 2.05 1.90
C ALA A 104 -2.08 0.66 1.98
N GLU A 105 -2.51 -0.29 1.16
CA GLU A 105 -1.92 -1.63 1.08
C GLU A 105 -0.46 -1.59 0.66
N LEU A 106 -0.13 -0.79 -0.37
CA LEU A 106 1.22 -0.68 -0.88
C LEU A 106 2.18 -0.12 0.16
N TRP A 107 1.76 0.87 0.94
CA TRP A 107 2.57 1.46 2.01
C TRP A 107 2.69 0.59 3.26
N ALA A 108 1.84 -0.43 3.42
CA ALA A 108 2.02 -1.43 4.47
C ALA A 108 3.12 -2.45 4.15
N THR A 109 3.69 -2.44 2.94
CA THR A 109 4.72 -3.42 2.54
C THR A 109 6.11 -3.10 3.11
N PRO A 110 7.02 -4.10 3.23
CA PRO A 110 8.42 -3.87 3.61
C PRO A 110 9.16 -2.88 2.70
N GLN A 111 8.84 -2.90 1.41
CA GLN A 111 9.43 -2.05 0.38
C GLN A 111 9.15 -0.57 0.63
N ALA A 112 8.03 -0.23 1.27
CA ALA A 112 7.67 1.14 1.61
C ALA A 112 8.70 1.85 2.50
N VAL A 113 9.40 1.10 3.37
CA VAL A 113 10.50 1.65 4.19
C VAL A 113 11.67 2.09 3.32
N ALA A 114 11.94 1.37 2.23
CA ALA A 114 12.98 1.76 1.28
C ALA A 114 12.53 2.99 0.46
N TRP A 115 11.29 3.00 -0.02
CA TRP A 115 10.77 4.13 -0.79
C TRP A 115 10.74 5.43 0.03
N GLU A 116 10.38 5.37 1.30
CA GLU A 116 10.42 6.53 2.21
C GLU A 116 11.83 7.11 2.33
N ARG A 117 12.83 6.24 2.54
CA ARG A 117 14.24 6.66 2.63
C ARG A 117 14.77 7.25 1.32
N LEU A 118 14.28 6.75 0.18
CA LEU A 118 14.69 7.18 -1.16
C LEU A 118 13.86 8.34 -1.71
N GLY A 119 12.78 8.75 -1.03
CA GLY A 119 11.86 9.79 -1.49
C GLY A 119 10.95 9.38 -2.66
N TRP A 120 10.74 8.08 -2.89
CA TRP A 120 10.00 7.54 -4.06
C TRP A 120 8.47 7.59 -3.91
N THR A 121 7.95 8.55 -3.15
CA THR A 121 6.51 8.65 -2.85
C THR A 121 5.69 8.88 -4.12
N ARG A 122 6.16 9.72 -5.04
CA ARG A 122 5.43 10.00 -6.29
C ARG A 122 5.48 8.83 -7.26
N GLU A 123 6.58 8.09 -7.30
CA GLU A 123 6.76 6.90 -8.14
C GLU A 123 5.84 5.76 -7.69
N ALA A 124 5.74 5.53 -6.38
CA ALA A 124 4.77 4.61 -5.80
C ALA A 124 3.33 5.04 -6.14
N ALA A 125 3.02 6.33 -6.06
CA ALA A 125 1.67 6.82 -6.38
C ALA A 125 1.34 6.66 -7.87
N GLN A 126 2.33 6.86 -8.74
CA GLN A 126 2.20 6.65 -10.18
C GLN A 126 1.93 5.18 -10.50
N TYR A 127 2.60 4.26 -9.81
CA TYR A 127 2.31 2.83 -9.90
C TYR A 127 0.86 2.52 -9.52
N VAL A 128 0.38 3.04 -8.38
CA VAL A 128 -1.00 2.83 -7.93
C VAL A 128 -2.00 3.29 -8.98
N ARG A 129 -1.81 4.50 -9.53
CA ARG A 129 -2.70 5.03 -10.58
C ARG A 129 -2.74 4.14 -11.83
N TRP A 130 -1.59 3.65 -12.28
CA TRP A 130 -1.53 2.73 -13.42
C TRP A 130 -2.15 1.36 -13.10
N LYS A 131 -1.92 0.85 -11.89
CA LYS A 131 -2.51 -0.42 -11.44
C LYS A 131 -4.03 -0.36 -11.39
N VAL A 132 -4.60 0.70 -10.81
CA VAL A 132 -6.06 0.90 -10.75
C VAL A 132 -6.65 1.05 -12.15
N ARG A 133 -6.04 1.85 -13.03
CA ARG A 133 -6.48 1.94 -14.43
C ARG A 133 -6.46 0.58 -15.15
N ALA A 134 -5.44 -0.24 -14.90
CA ALA A 134 -5.35 -1.57 -15.47
C ALA A 134 -6.47 -2.50 -14.95
N GLU A 135 -6.83 -2.42 -13.68
CA GLU A 135 -7.95 -3.18 -13.09
C GLU A 135 -9.31 -2.75 -13.66
N LEU A 136 -9.43 -1.49 -14.06
CA LEU A 136 -10.60 -0.96 -14.78
C LEU A 136 -10.64 -1.33 -16.28
N GLY A 137 -9.66 -2.10 -16.77
CA GLY A 137 -9.65 -2.67 -18.12
C GLY A 137 -8.71 -2.01 -19.13
N ASP A 138 -7.89 -1.03 -18.72
CA ASP A 138 -6.89 -0.41 -19.61
C ASP A 138 -5.66 -1.32 -19.76
N LEU A 139 -5.54 -1.98 -20.91
CA LEU A 139 -4.44 -2.90 -21.22
C LEU A 139 -3.08 -2.20 -21.34
N ASP A 140 -3.04 -0.93 -21.75
CA ASP A 140 -1.78 -0.18 -21.84
C ASP A 140 -1.34 0.25 -20.44
N ALA A 141 -2.27 0.64 -19.57
CA ALA A 141 -2.00 0.86 -18.15
C ALA A 141 -1.40 -0.37 -17.46
N SER A 142 -1.82 -1.58 -17.86
CA SER A 142 -1.27 -2.84 -17.33
C SER A 142 0.23 -3.00 -17.60
N LYS A 143 0.71 -2.53 -18.75
CA LYS A 143 2.14 -2.58 -19.13
C LYS A 143 2.95 -1.63 -18.26
N GLU A 144 2.48 -0.41 -18.08
CA GLU A 144 3.14 0.61 -17.25
C GLU A 144 3.17 0.20 -15.77
N ALA A 145 2.05 -0.34 -15.26
CA ALA A 145 1.97 -0.87 -13.90
C ALA A 145 3.02 -1.96 -13.66
N ARG A 146 3.20 -2.89 -14.60
CA ARG A 146 4.23 -3.94 -14.52
C ARG A 146 5.65 -3.37 -14.45
N GLN A 147 5.98 -2.44 -15.35
CA GLN A 147 7.32 -1.83 -15.41
C GLN A 147 7.65 -1.04 -14.13
N LEU A 148 6.68 -0.29 -13.60
CA LEU A 148 6.85 0.43 -12.34
C LEU A 148 6.92 -0.53 -11.15
N GLY A 149 6.15 -1.63 -11.14
CA GLY A 149 6.24 -2.64 -10.10
C GLY A 149 7.63 -3.29 -10.03
N ASP A 150 8.26 -3.52 -11.19
CA ASP A 150 9.66 -3.98 -11.25
C ASP A 150 10.65 -2.90 -10.80
N ARG A 151 10.41 -1.61 -11.07
CA ARG A 151 11.26 -0.51 -10.57
C ARG A 151 11.13 -0.34 -9.05
N LEU A 152 9.95 -0.60 -8.49
CA LEU A 152 9.64 -0.43 -7.06
C LEU A 152 10.04 -1.64 -6.20
N GLY A 153 10.52 -2.74 -6.78
CA GLY A 153 10.91 -3.92 -5.99
C GLY A 153 9.72 -4.78 -5.53
N LEU A 154 8.60 -4.74 -6.26
CA LEU A 154 7.40 -5.51 -5.92
C LEU A 154 7.47 -6.97 -6.39
N THR A 155 8.42 -7.30 -7.27
CA THR A 155 8.65 -8.67 -7.74
C THR A 155 9.93 -9.25 -7.12
N PRO A 156 10.04 -10.58 -6.91
CA PRO A 156 11.25 -11.19 -6.36
C PRO A 156 12.51 -10.88 -7.18
N LEU A 157 12.39 -10.82 -8.51
CA LEU A 157 13.50 -10.47 -9.39
C LEU A 157 13.92 -9.00 -9.23
N ALA A 158 12.96 -8.09 -9.07
CA ALA A 158 13.23 -6.69 -8.78
C ALA A 158 13.88 -6.50 -7.41
N MET A 159 13.41 -7.21 -6.39
CA MET A 159 14.05 -7.23 -5.06
C MET A 159 15.50 -7.68 -5.15
N LEU A 160 15.80 -8.75 -5.90
CA LEU A 160 17.17 -9.20 -6.11
C LEU A 160 18.03 -8.13 -6.82
N ARG A 161 17.48 -7.45 -7.84
CA ARG A 161 18.16 -6.38 -8.58
C ARG A 161 18.46 -5.15 -7.70
N LEU A 162 17.51 -4.76 -6.87
CA LEU A 162 17.65 -3.68 -5.89
C LEU A 162 18.46 -4.10 -4.65
N ARG A 163 18.77 -5.39 -4.54
CA ARG A 163 19.45 -6.02 -3.41
C ARG A 163 18.68 -5.82 -2.12
N TRP A 164 17.38 -5.97 -2.18
CA TRP A 164 16.50 -5.93 -1.03
C TRP A 164 16.16 -7.34 -0.60
N GLU A 165 16.24 -7.60 0.71
CA GLU A 165 15.78 -8.83 1.33
C GLU A 165 14.84 -8.48 2.49
N VAL A 166 13.74 -9.20 2.62
CA VAL A 166 12.87 -9.07 3.79
C VAL A 166 13.48 -9.89 4.92
N ALA A 167 13.75 -9.25 6.06
CA ALA A 167 14.28 -9.94 7.23
C ALA A 167 13.26 -10.98 7.74
N PRO A 168 13.69 -12.16 8.22
CA PRO A 168 12.78 -13.12 8.85
C PRO A 168 12.12 -12.50 10.08
N ASP A 169 10.81 -12.73 10.26
CA ASP A 169 10.04 -12.17 11.39
C ASP A 169 10.20 -13.00 12.67
N GLU A 170 11.45 -13.14 13.15
CA GLU A 170 11.76 -13.83 14.41
C GLU A 170 11.07 -13.16 15.62
N VAL A 171 10.67 -11.89 15.49
CA VAL A 171 10.05 -11.10 16.55
C VAL A 171 8.54 -11.33 16.65
N ALA A 172 7.84 -11.66 15.56
CA ALA A 172 6.44 -12.11 15.61
C ALA A 172 6.27 -13.42 16.36
N GLU A 173 7.14 -14.39 16.11
CA GLU A 173 7.16 -15.67 16.82
C GLU A 173 7.38 -15.43 18.33
N GLN A 174 8.40 -14.64 18.70
CA GLN A 174 8.67 -14.31 20.11
C GLN A 174 7.56 -13.50 20.80
N ARG A 175 6.83 -12.64 20.07
CA ARG A 175 5.67 -11.90 20.62
C ARG A 175 4.46 -12.82 20.79
N GLN A 176 4.24 -13.74 19.85
CA GLN A 176 3.21 -14.78 19.98
C GLN A 176 3.51 -15.70 21.16
N GLU A 177 4.77 -16.11 21.35
CA GLU A 177 5.20 -16.88 22.52
C GLU A 177 5.06 -16.10 23.83
N ARG A 178 5.39 -14.80 23.86
CA ARG A 178 5.18 -13.97 25.06
C ARG A 178 3.70 -13.80 25.41
N THR A 179 2.81 -13.63 24.43
CA THR A 179 1.37 -13.47 24.69
C THR A 179 0.72 -14.80 25.11
N THR A 180 1.09 -15.92 24.50
CA THR A 180 0.61 -17.26 24.90
C THR A 180 1.11 -17.63 26.30
N ARG A 181 2.40 -17.39 26.59
CA ARG A 181 2.98 -17.59 27.93
C ARG A 181 2.35 -16.68 28.99
N ALA A 182 2.02 -15.44 28.65
CA ALA A 182 1.36 -14.51 29.56
C ALA A 182 -0.10 -14.92 29.87
N LYS A 183 -0.83 -15.47 28.89
CA LYS A 183 -2.18 -16.04 29.06
C LYS A 183 -2.18 -17.36 29.83
N ALA A 184 -1.14 -18.18 29.69
CA ALA A 184 -1.02 -19.46 30.38
C ALA A 184 -0.68 -19.35 31.88
N ARG A 185 -0.18 -18.19 32.34
CA ARG A 185 0.08 -17.96 33.78
C ARG A 185 -1.21 -17.61 34.50
N THR A 186 -1.67 -18.51 35.37
CA THR A 186 -2.85 -18.28 36.22
C THR A 186 -2.59 -17.18 37.26
N PRO A 187 -3.63 -16.46 37.74
CA PRO A 187 -3.46 -15.38 38.72
C PRO A 187 -2.72 -15.80 40.00
N ARG A 188 -2.89 -17.06 40.42
CA ARG A 188 -2.19 -17.67 41.57
C ARG A 188 -0.68 -17.83 41.36
N GLN A 189 -0.20 -17.96 40.12
CA GLN A 189 1.24 -17.98 39.80
C GLN A 189 1.88 -16.59 39.69
N ARG A 190 1.06 -15.52 39.73
CA ARG A 190 1.55 -14.13 39.69
C ARG A 190 1.73 -13.54 41.08
N LEU A 191 1.03 -14.08 42.08
CA LEU A 191 1.17 -13.74 43.49
C LEU A 191 1.87 -14.88 44.22
N ARG A 192 3.20 -14.92 44.17
CA ARG A 192 3.99 -15.71 45.12
C ARG A 192 4.23 -14.83 46.33
N VAL A 193 3.57 -15.17 47.44
CA VAL A 193 3.86 -14.60 48.77
C VAL A 193 5.30 -14.99 49.13
N VAL A 194 6.07 -14.02 49.60
CA VAL A 194 7.39 -14.24 50.19
C VAL A 194 7.13 -14.53 51.68
N ASP A 195 7.36 -15.77 52.12
CA ASP A 195 7.30 -16.13 53.54
C ASP A 195 8.56 -15.61 54.27
N PRO A 196 8.44 -14.87 55.39
CA PRO A 196 9.56 -14.55 56.25
C PRO A 196 9.64 -15.59 57.38
N GLU A 197 10.41 -16.66 57.20
CA GLU A 197 10.88 -17.45 58.34
C GLU A 197 12.22 -16.91 58.83
N GLY A 198 12.28 -16.55 60.11
CA GLY A 198 13.53 -16.19 60.79
C GLY A 198 13.35 -15.41 62.09
N GLY A 199 12.47 -15.87 62.97
CA GLY A 199 12.40 -15.37 64.35
C GLY A 199 13.30 -16.16 65.30
N SER A 200 13.89 -15.44 66.25
CA SER A 200 14.22 -15.84 67.63
C SER A 200 15.70 -15.83 68.01
N GLY A 201 16.01 -15.04 69.05
CA GLY A 201 17.33 -14.96 69.68
C GLY A 201 17.48 -13.75 70.60
N ALA A 202 16.62 -13.62 71.61
CA ALA A 202 16.88 -12.78 72.77
C ALA A 202 17.76 -13.57 73.76
N VAL A 203 18.84 -12.97 74.30
CA VAL A 203 19.30 -13.18 75.68
C VAL A 203 20.27 -12.06 76.10
N ALA A 204 20.11 -11.64 77.34
CA ALA A 204 20.76 -10.54 78.04
C ALA A 204 22.08 -10.95 78.74
N GLY A 205 22.84 -9.95 79.20
CA GLY A 205 23.63 -10.04 80.44
C GLY A 205 25.07 -9.55 80.37
N GLY A 206 25.42 -8.61 81.26
CA GLY A 206 26.80 -8.36 81.72
C GLY A 206 27.34 -6.98 81.41
#